data_AF-A0A1I2H2H2-F1
#
_entry.id   AF-A0A1I2H2H2-F1
#
_cell.length_a   1.000
_cell.length_b   1.000
_cell.length_c   1.000
_cell.angle_alpha   90.00
_cell.angle_beta   90.00
_cell.angle_gamma   90.00
#
_symmetry.space_group_name_H-M   'P 1'
#
loop_
_entity.id
_entity.type
_entity.pdbx_description
1 polymer ?
#
loop_
_entity_poly.entity_id
_entity_poly.type
_entity_poly.pdbx_seq_one_letter_code
_entity_poly.pdbx_strand_id
1 'polypeptide(L)'
;MPTAPRLRISLQLSVTALALQACLDPNANTETESTTAGPGTTTEADPTGTPSDTTTTADPTESPPVTTAEPVCGDGFVDADEQCDLGPANADDGACTSECRNAVCGDGLVNKGAEECDAGPDNADDGDCTTACRLPACGDGVLNGDEVCDDGVNDGSYGSCLADCSAAAPGCGDGQVDPELEDCEDGPACLPTCKYAHSCREWLEAVPDAASGPYTIRRDGIMDPIDVFCALDPATDGGGYTFLKVDVAAGMNPSPATAANAETVCADWGMQLFIPRSPAHLAAAYEVATGDNLEPVGGGTVKSGPDYLQILGIYPVTPGESCVDAPLNGLDCPEWRASDDAVWFVSDVAVGSGEPDELGACEGCSMLYQWNQDGSVKSYKALPAPGGYSFRFLCDTGDKLP
;
A
#
# COMPACT_ATOMS: atom_id res chain seq x y z
N MET A 1 -20.14 -9.13 -51.81
CA MET A 1 -18.79 -9.55 -52.29
C MET A 1 -18.16 -8.35 -52.99
N PRO A 2 -16.92 -7.93 -52.69
CA PRO A 2 -15.93 -8.50 -51.79
C PRO A 2 -15.66 -7.64 -50.53
N THR A 3 -15.27 -8.35 -49.48
CA THR A 3 -14.78 -7.90 -48.17
C THR A 3 -13.33 -7.44 -48.24
N ALA A 4 -13.00 -6.33 -47.57
CA ALA A 4 -11.62 -5.88 -47.35
C ALA A 4 -10.90 -6.79 -46.33
N PRO A 5 -9.59 -7.05 -46.50
CA PRO A 5 -8.86 -7.99 -45.63
C PRO A 5 -8.47 -7.33 -44.29
N ARG A 6 -8.75 -8.03 -43.20
CA ARG A 6 -8.20 -7.73 -41.86
C ARG A 6 -6.73 -8.13 -41.83
N LEU A 7 -5.85 -7.15 -41.66
CA LEU A 7 -4.41 -7.35 -41.44
C LEU A 7 -4.21 -7.88 -40.01
N ARG A 8 -3.76 -9.15 -39.87
CA ARG A 8 -3.31 -9.72 -38.60
C ARG A 8 -1.80 -9.45 -38.47
N ILE A 9 -1.43 -8.53 -37.59
CA ILE A 9 -0.04 -8.36 -37.16
C ILE A 9 0.22 -9.40 -36.08
N SER A 10 1.02 -10.41 -36.42
CA SER A 10 1.52 -11.42 -35.50
C SER A 10 2.79 -10.88 -34.85
N LEU A 11 2.71 -10.41 -33.61
CA LEU A 11 3.89 -9.99 -32.84
C LEU A 11 4.50 -11.25 -32.19
N GLN A 12 5.54 -11.79 -32.80
CA GLN A 12 6.38 -12.83 -32.18
C GLN A 12 7.31 -12.14 -31.19
N LEU A 13 7.08 -12.35 -29.89
CA LEU A 13 8.01 -11.96 -28.83
C LEU A 13 8.98 -13.11 -28.61
N SER A 14 10.20 -12.96 -29.13
CA SER A 14 11.32 -13.88 -28.93
C SER A 14 12.01 -13.59 -27.59
N VAL A 15 11.82 -14.49 -26.63
CA VAL A 15 12.57 -14.49 -25.36
C VAL A 15 13.97 -15.04 -25.62
N THR A 16 14.99 -14.19 -25.49
CA THR A 16 16.40 -14.60 -25.48
C THR A 16 16.83 -14.80 -24.03
N ALA A 17 17.01 -16.06 -23.63
CA ALA A 17 17.65 -16.41 -22.37
C ALA A 17 19.16 -16.23 -22.52
N LEU A 18 19.75 -15.32 -21.73
CA LEU A 18 21.19 -15.18 -21.61
C LEU A 18 21.67 -16.05 -20.45
N ALA A 19 22.20 -17.23 -20.77
CA ALA A 19 23.01 -18.02 -19.85
C ALA A 19 24.46 -17.55 -19.93
N LEU A 20 25.11 -17.32 -18.79
CA LEU A 20 26.57 -17.36 -18.73
C LEU A 20 27.03 -18.03 -17.43
N GLN A 21 27.62 -19.20 -17.61
CA GLN A 21 28.19 -20.07 -16.58
C GLN A 21 29.66 -19.70 -16.33
N ALA A 22 30.03 -19.70 -15.04
CA ALA A 22 31.27 -20.18 -14.43
C ALA A 22 32.67 -19.69 -14.89
N CYS A 23 33.50 -19.40 -13.88
CA CYS A 23 34.92 -19.78 -13.86
C CYS A 23 35.24 -20.41 -12.49
N LEU A 24 35.69 -21.67 -12.53
CA LEU A 24 36.40 -22.39 -11.46
C LEU A 24 37.87 -21.94 -11.46
N ASP A 25 38.56 -22.07 -10.32
CA ASP A 25 39.90 -22.70 -10.22
C ASP A 25 40.34 -22.90 -8.74
N PRO A 26 41.38 -23.72 -8.41
CA PRO A 26 41.16 -25.02 -7.76
C PRO A 26 42.04 -25.29 -6.52
N ASN A 27 41.97 -26.54 -6.03
CA ASN A 27 42.90 -27.28 -5.16
C ASN A 27 42.86 -27.06 -3.63
N ALA A 28 42.28 -28.05 -2.94
CA ALA A 28 43.03 -28.85 -1.96
C ALA A 28 42.45 -30.27 -1.87
N ASN A 29 43.35 -31.24 -2.05
CA ASN A 29 43.16 -32.66 -2.34
C ASN A 29 42.43 -33.54 -1.29
N THR A 30 41.66 -34.48 -1.86
CA THR A 30 41.49 -35.93 -1.55
C THR A 30 42.53 -36.62 -0.65
N GLU A 31 42.09 -37.56 0.21
CA GLU A 31 42.17 -39.06 0.09
C GLU A 31 41.18 -39.69 1.12
N THR A 32 40.20 -40.54 0.78
CA THR A 32 40.16 -42.02 0.59
C THR A 32 40.66 -42.95 1.72
N GLU A 33 39.72 -43.81 2.15
CA GLU A 33 39.84 -45.21 2.64
C GLU A 33 40.34 -45.57 4.07
N SER A 34 39.44 -46.28 4.78
CA SER A 34 39.58 -47.69 5.25
C SER A 34 40.46 -48.05 6.47
N THR A 35 39.82 -48.76 7.43
CA THR A 35 40.34 -49.76 8.40
C THR A 35 41.30 -49.27 9.51
N THR A 36 41.33 -49.75 10.76
CA THR A 36 41.02 -51.05 11.37
C THR A 36 40.99 -50.94 12.91
N ALA A 37 40.14 -51.78 13.54
CA ALA A 37 40.33 -52.60 14.76
C ALA A 37 40.91 -52.02 16.09
N GLY A 38 40.10 -52.13 17.16
CA GLY A 38 40.24 -53.06 18.32
C GLY A 38 41.56 -53.12 19.10
N PRO A 39 41.54 -53.48 20.40
CA PRO A 39 40.90 -54.70 20.94
C PRO A 39 40.10 -54.42 22.24
N GLY A 40 39.30 -55.30 22.85
CA GLY A 40 39.05 -56.75 22.77
C GLY A 40 38.50 -57.12 24.17
N THR A 41 37.45 -57.94 24.31
CA THR A 41 37.54 -59.40 24.61
C THR A 41 36.40 -59.66 25.63
N THR A 42 35.48 -60.64 25.58
CA THR A 42 35.20 -61.80 24.70
C THR A 42 33.76 -62.27 24.90
N THR A 43 33.26 -62.88 23.83
CA THR A 43 31.93 -63.41 23.56
C THR A 43 31.77 -64.90 23.93
N GLU A 44 30.50 -65.29 24.14
CA GLU A 44 29.79 -66.52 23.70
C GLU A 44 30.42 -67.92 23.77
N ALA A 45 29.57 -68.89 24.15
CA ALA A 45 29.12 -69.95 23.22
C ALA A 45 27.98 -70.80 23.83
N ASP A 46 26.93 -71.00 23.02
CA ASP A 46 26.01 -72.15 23.06
C ASP A 46 26.78 -73.44 22.67
N PRO A 47 26.42 -74.66 23.16
CA PRO A 47 25.72 -75.57 22.25
C PRO A 47 24.79 -76.64 22.89
N THR A 48 23.80 -77.03 22.08
CA THR A 48 23.10 -78.32 21.90
C THR A 48 23.53 -79.59 22.70
N GLY A 49 22.54 -80.34 23.22
CA GLY A 49 22.65 -81.79 23.47
C GLY A 49 21.47 -82.46 24.21
N THR A 50 20.69 -83.30 23.51
CA THR A 50 19.78 -84.36 24.04
C THR A 50 20.65 -85.60 24.39
N PRO A 51 20.41 -86.43 25.45
CA PRO A 51 19.26 -87.37 25.51
C PRO A 51 18.73 -87.84 26.88
N SER A 52 17.58 -88.53 26.80
CA SER A 52 17.06 -89.65 27.61
C SER A 52 16.56 -89.49 29.06
N ASP A 53 15.26 -89.80 29.16
CA ASP A 53 14.60 -90.70 30.12
C ASP A 53 14.65 -90.39 31.62
N THR A 54 13.47 -90.07 32.18
CA THR A 54 12.84 -90.90 33.23
C THR A 54 11.33 -90.62 33.32
N THR A 55 10.59 -91.69 33.11
CA THR A 55 9.15 -91.91 33.31
C THR A 55 8.68 -91.55 34.73
N THR A 56 7.45 -91.00 34.86
CA THR A 56 6.36 -91.53 35.74
C THR A 56 5.33 -90.43 36.09
N THR A 57 4.19 -90.50 35.40
CA THR A 57 2.79 -90.23 35.79
C THR A 57 2.46 -89.18 36.86
N ALA A 58 1.70 -88.15 36.45
CA ALA A 58 0.39 -87.83 37.02
C ALA A 58 -0.44 -87.00 36.02
N ASP A 59 -1.56 -87.58 35.60
CA ASP A 59 -2.70 -87.00 34.89
C ASP A 59 -3.70 -86.44 35.94
N PRO A 60 -4.79 -85.76 35.56
CA PRO A 60 -4.96 -84.51 34.82
C PRO A 60 -5.60 -83.43 35.72
N THR A 61 -5.31 -82.15 35.49
CA THR A 61 -6.28 -81.09 35.87
C THR A 61 -6.14 -79.88 34.95
N GLU A 62 -7.11 -79.77 34.05
CA GLU A 62 -7.86 -78.53 33.81
C GLU A 62 -7.05 -77.33 33.30
N SER A 63 -6.88 -77.27 31.97
CA SER A 63 -6.86 -75.97 31.31
C SER A 63 -8.24 -75.31 31.50
N PRO A 64 -8.32 -74.05 31.98
CA PRO A 64 -9.56 -73.32 31.88
C PRO A 64 -9.89 -73.15 30.40
N PRO A 65 -11.19 -73.10 30.04
CA PRO A 65 -11.58 -72.91 28.65
C PRO A 65 -11.10 -71.52 28.23
N VAL A 66 -10.40 -71.44 27.10
CA VAL A 66 -10.37 -70.22 26.30
C VAL A 66 -11.78 -70.06 25.77
N THR A 67 -12.64 -69.46 26.59
CA THR A 67 -13.83 -68.79 26.11
C THR A 67 -13.33 -67.63 25.27
N THR A 68 -13.55 -67.72 23.96
CA THR A 68 -13.57 -66.54 23.10
C THR A 68 -14.70 -65.66 23.62
N ALA A 69 -14.41 -64.85 24.64
CA ALA A 69 -15.25 -63.71 24.98
C ALA A 69 -15.25 -62.86 23.72
N GLU A 70 -16.44 -62.57 23.19
CA GLU A 70 -16.56 -61.57 22.14
C GLU A 70 -15.98 -60.26 22.71
N PRO A 71 -15.26 -59.47 21.90
CA PRO A 71 -14.70 -58.22 22.40
C PRO A 71 -15.85 -57.33 22.87
N VAL A 72 -15.80 -56.89 24.14
CA VAL A 72 -16.85 -56.06 24.75
C VAL A 72 -16.24 -54.82 25.33
N CYS A 73 -16.57 -53.68 24.73
CA CYS A 73 -16.20 -52.39 25.26
C CYS A 73 -16.71 -52.16 26.69
N GLY A 74 -15.79 -51.78 27.56
CA GLY A 74 -16.00 -51.49 28.99
C GLY A 74 -15.74 -52.67 29.91
N ASP A 75 -15.02 -53.71 29.47
CA ASP A 75 -14.67 -54.87 30.30
C ASP A 75 -13.31 -54.72 31.04
N GLY A 76 -12.58 -53.65 30.74
CA GLY A 76 -11.28 -53.32 31.33
C GLY A 76 -10.07 -53.86 30.57
N PHE A 77 -10.28 -54.49 29.40
CA PHE A 77 -9.22 -55.00 28.53
C PHE A 77 -9.32 -54.37 27.15
N VAL A 78 -8.22 -53.80 26.66
CA VAL A 78 -8.19 -53.23 25.30
C VAL A 78 -8.14 -54.36 24.26
N ASP A 79 -9.25 -54.57 23.57
CA ASP A 79 -9.38 -55.55 22.48
C ASP A 79 -8.92 -55.02 21.12
N ALA A 80 -8.87 -55.89 20.09
CA ALA A 80 -8.27 -55.57 18.79
C ALA A 80 -8.96 -54.43 18.02
N ASP A 81 -10.25 -54.17 18.25
CA ASP A 81 -11.02 -53.12 17.58
C ASP A 81 -11.14 -51.82 18.42
N GLU A 82 -10.58 -51.84 19.64
CA GLU A 82 -10.65 -50.77 20.63
C GLU A 82 -9.36 -49.95 20.66
N GLN A 83 -9.49 -48.66 20.95
CA GLN A 83 -8.34 -47.78 21.11
C GLN A 83 -7.96 -47.58 22.59
N CYS A 84 -8.91 -47.84 23.48
CA CYS A 84 -8.83 -47.74 24.93
C CYS A 84 -9.95 -48.57 25.56
N ASP A 85 -9.78 -48.96 26.82
CA ASP A 85 -10.84 -49.54 27.64
C ASP A 85 -10.50 -49.25 29.12
N LEU A 86 -11.30 -48.37 29.74
CA LEU A 86 -11.20 -48.02 31.17
C LEU A 86 -12.26 -48.77 32.01
N GLY A 87 -12.83 -49.82 31.46
CA GLY A 87 -13.87 -50.63 32.06
C GLY A 87 -15.15 -49.81 32.29
N PRO A 88 -15.77 -49.94 33.47
CA PRO A 88 -16.92 -49.12 33.86
C PRO A 88 -16.68 -47.61 33.89
N ALA A 89 -15.43 -47.15 33.74
CA ALA A 89 -15.09 -45.73 33.70
C ALA A 89 -15.09 -45.15 32.27
N ASN A 90 -15.39 -45.93 31.24
CA ASN A 90 -15.67 -45.40 29.91
C ASN A 90 -16.87 -44.43 29.96
N ALA A 91 -16.72 -43.28 29.32
CA ALA A 91 -17.73 -42.25 29.29
C ALA A 91 -17.50 -41.33 28.08
N ASP A 92 -18.59 -40.87 27.45
CA ASP A 92 -18.50 -39.95 26.30
C ASP A 92 -17.92 -38.57 26.68
N ASP A 93 -17.80 -38.27 27.97
CA ASP A 93 -17.12 -37.09 28.49
C ASP A 93 -15.77 -37.39 29.17
N GLY A 94 -15.23 -38.59 28.97
CA GLY A 94 -13.95 -39.05 29.52
C GLY A 94 -12.88 -39.30 28.47
N ALA A 95 -11.69 -39.72 28.90
CA ALA A 95 -10.57 -40.02 28.01
C ALA A 95 -10.81 -41.21 27.06
N CYS A 96 -11.74 -42.11 27.43
CA CYS A 96 -12.19 -43.23 26.62
C CYS A 96 -13.71 -43.20 26.51
N THR A 97 -14.22 -43.08 25.28
CA THR A 97 -15.65 -42.96 25.01
C THR A 97 -16.40 -44.24 25.35
N SER A 98 -17.74 -44.20 25.40
CA SER A 98 -18.56 -45.41 25.60
C SER A 98 -18.45 -46.43 24.44
N GLU A 99 -17.83 -46.03 23.33
CA GLU A 99 -17.53 -46.88 22.17
C GLU A 99 -16.05 -47.30 22.09
N CYS A 100 -15.28 -47.16 23.18
CA CYS A 100 -13.88 -47.56 23.29
C CYS A 100 -12.99 -46.91 22.22
N ARG A 101 -13.27 -45.64 21.93
CA ARG A 101 -12.43 -44.74 21.14
C ARG A 101 -11.72 -43.77 22.09
N ASN A 102 -10.49 -43.41 21.76
CA ASN A 102 -9.84 -42.31 22.46
C ASN A 102 -10.61 -41.03 22.13
N ALA A 103 -10.92 -40.24 23.16
CA ALA A 103 -11.48 -38.91 22.92
C ALA A 103 -10.44 -38.03 22.22
N VAL A 104 -10.85 -37.40 21.12
CA VAL A 104 -10.00 -36.51 20.31
C VAL A 104 -10.77 -35.27 19.90
N CYS A 105 -10.10 -34.12 20.02
CA CYS A 105 -10.65 -32.87 19.56
C CYS A 105 -11.13 -32.95 18.09
N GLY A 106 -12.41 -32.62 17.88
CA GLY A 106 -13.10 -32.70 16.61
C GLY A 106 -13.89 -34.00 16.38
N ASP A 107 -14.05 -34.85 17.41
CA ASP A 107 -14.91 -36.05 17.33
C ASP A 107 -16.38 -35.78 17.70
N GLY A 108 -16.70 -34.55 18.14
CA GLY A 108 -18.05 -34.11 18.51
C GLY A 108 -18.44 -34.47 19.94
N LEU A 109 -17.51 -34.97 20.77
CA LEU A 109 -17.72 -35.30 22.18
C LEU A 109 -16.75 -34.50 23.06
N VAL A 110 -17.27 -33.80 24.07
CA VAL A 110 -16.42 -32.96 24.94
C VAL A 110 -15.79 -33.80 26.06
N ASN A 111 -14.47 -34.02 25.98
CA ASN A 111 -13.70 -34.66 27.04
C ASN A 111 -13.47 -33.71 28.23
N LYS A 112 -14.20 -33.95 29.33
CA LYS A 112 -14.13 -33.09 30.54
C LYS A 112 -12.73 -33.06 31.13
N GLY A 113 -12.14 -31.87 31.09
CA GLY A 113 -10.83 -31.59 31.66
C GLY A 113 -9.69 -31.56 30.64
N ALA A 114 -9.92 -32.01 29.40
CA ALA A 114 -9.00 -31.82 28.28
C ALA A 114 -9.51 -30.70 27.34
N GLU A 115 -10.81 -30.70 27.07
CA GLU A 115 -11.48 -29.86 26.07
C GLU A 115 -12.51 -28.96 26.76
N GLU A 116 -12.68 -27.75 26.22
CA GLU A 116 -13.68 -26.79 26.69
C GLU A 116 -14.95 -26.83 25.82
N CYS A 117 -14.80 -27.27 24.58
CA CYS A 117 -15.83 -27.41 23.56
C CYS A 117 -15.41 -28.49 22.55
N ASP A 118 -16.35 -29.00 21.76
CA ASP A 118 -16.08 -29.83 20.59
C ASP A 118 -17.27 -29.74 19.63
N ALA A 119 -17.11 -28.99 18.54
CA ALA A 119 -18.09 -28.87 17.46
C ALA A 119 -17.87 -29.93 16.36
N GLY A 120 -17.03 -30.93 16.62
CA GLY A 120 -16.71 -31.99 15.69
C GLY A 120 -15.98 -31.46 14.45
N PRO A 121 -16.43 -31.86 13.24
CA PRO A 121 -15.89 -31.34 11.99
C PRO A 121 -16.04 -29.82 11.79
N ASP A 122 -16.90 -29.16 12.58
CA ASP A 122 -17.16 -27.73 12.50
C ASP A 122 -16.20 -26.90 13.38
N ASN A 123 -15.22 -27.52 14.05
CA ASN A 123 -14.15 -26.79 14.74
C ASN A 123 -13.35 -25.94 13.75
N ALA A 124 -13.14 -24.67 14.08
CA ALA A 124 -12.40 -23.71 13.28
C ALA A 124 -11.78 -22.66 14.21
N ASP A 125 -10.58 -22.16 13.89
CA ASP A 125 -9.89 -21.19 14.75
C ASP A 125 -10.69 -19.88 14.92
N ASP A 126 -11.52 -19.53 13.93
CA ASP A 126 -12.45 -18.40 13.94
C ASP A 126 -13.90 -18.78 14.34
N GLY A 127 -14.12 -20.01 14.80
CA GLY A 127 -15.43 -20.54 15.17
C GLY A 127 -15.74 -20.49 16.67
N ASP A 128 -16.93 -20.96 17.05
CA ASP A 128 -17.37 -21.08 18.46
C ASP A 128 -16.53 -22.09 19.25
N CYS A 129 -15.78 -22.95 18.56
CA CYS A 129 -14.83 -23.88 19.11
C CYS A 129 -13.60 -23.96 18.20
N THR A 130 -12.44 -23.62 18.75
CA THR A 130 -11.17 -23.61 18.00
C THR A 130 -10.75 -25.01 17.55
N THR A 131 -9.83 -25.12 16.60
CA THR A 131 -9.27 -26.43 16.21
C THR A 131 -8.46 -27.11 17.32
N ALA A 132 -8.19 -26.39 18.41
CA ALA A 132 -7.58 -26.90 19.63
C ALA A 132 -8.60 -27.24 20.74
N CYS A 133 -9.91 -27.24 20.44
CA CYS A 133 -11.01 -27.48 21.38
C CYS A 133 -10.98 -26.57 22.62
N ARG A 134 -10.60 -25.32 22.37
CA ARG A 134 -10.70 -24.20 23.30
C ARG A 134 -11.84 -23.30 22.88
N LEU A 135 -12.50 -22.71 23.87
CA LEU A 135 -13.46 -21.65 23.60
C LEU A 135 -12.73 -20.39 23.11
N PRO A 136 -13.39 -19.57 22.25
CA PRO A 136 -13.01 -18.19 21.97
C PRO A 136 -12.52 -17.43 23.20
N ALA A 137 -11.43 -16.67 23.05
CA ALA A 137 -10.82 -15.92 24.14
C ALA A 137 -10.26 -14.57 23.70
N CYS A 138 -10.88 -13.51 24.20
CA CYS A 138 -10.44 -12.13 23.95
C CYS A 138 -8.98 -11.90 24.33
N GLY A 139 -8.20 -11.43 23.35
CA GLY A 139 -6.77 -11.18 23.46
C GLY A 139 -5.91 -12.27 22.84
N ASP A 140 -6.49 -13.21 22.10
CA ASP A 140 -5.75 -14.23 21.35
C ASP A 140 -5.40 -13.78 19.92
N GLY A 141 -5.94 -12.63 19.49
CA GLY A 141 -5.71 -12.03 18.18
C GLY A 141 -6.50 -12.68 17.05
N VAL A 142 -7.52 -13.48 17.39
CA VAL A 142 -8.41 -14.13 16.43
C VAL A 142 -9.82 -13.64 16.67
N LEU A 143 -10.39 -12.95 15.68
CA LEU A 143 -11.78 -12.48 15.76
C LEU A 143 -12.76 -13.67 15.71
N ASN A 144 -13.26 -14.11 16.86
CA ASN A 144 -14.18 -15.25 16.98
C ASN A 144 -15.23 -15.07 18.10
N GLY A 145 -16.22 -15.97 18.14
CA GLY A 145 -17.31 -15.90 19.11
C GLY A 145 -18.12 -14.60 19.04
N ASP A 146 -18.26 -13.92 20.19
CA ASP A 146 -19.02 -12.66 20.34
C ASP A 146 -18.16 -11.39 20.17
N GLU A 147 -16.90 -11.54 19.74
CA GLU A 147 -15.96 -10.43 19.65
C GLU A 147 -16.23 -9.54 18.43
N VAL A 148 -16.07 -8.24 18.63
CA VAL A 148 -16.20 -7.23 17.56
C VAL A 148 -14.81 -6.86 17.00
N CYS A 149 -13.77 -7.03 17.81
CA CYS A 149 -12.39 -6.65 17.52
C CYS A 149 -11.47 -7.49 18.42
N ASP A 150 -10.38 -8.03 17.88
CA ASP A 150 -9.27 -8.56 18.68
C ASP A 150 -7.94 -8.28 17.96
N ASP A 151 -7.09 -7.44 18.58
CA ASP A 151 -5.75 -7.12 18.08
C ASP A 151 -4.64 -7.83 18.88
N GLY A 152 -5.04 -8.72 19.80
CA GLY A 152 -4.19 -9.50 20.71
C GLY A 152 -3.67 -8.71 21.91
N VAL A 153 -3.72 -7.38 21.90
CA VAL A 153 -3.28 -6.52 23.01
C VAL A 153 -4.51 -6.04 23.80
N ASN A 154 -5.53 -5.59 23.07
CA ASN A 154 -6.83 -5.14 23.57
C ASN A 154 -6.68 -4.18 24.76
N ASP A 155 -5.85 -3.15 24.61
CA ASP A 155 -5.57 -2.19 25.68
C ASP A 155 -6.51 -0.98 25.67
N GLY A 156 -7.44 -0.91 24.72
CA GLY A 156 -8.36 0.21 24.52
C GLY A 156 -7.67 1.50 24.11
N SER A 157 -6.41 1.42 23.63
CA SER A 157 -5.72 2.58 23.09
C SER A 157 -6.34 3.03 21.75
N TYR A 158 -6.02 4.25 21.32
CA TYR A 158 -6.60 4.81 20.09
C TYR A 158 -6.24 3.95 18.87
N GLY A 159 -7.25 3.52 18.12
CA GLY A 159 -7.13 2.58 16.99
C GLY A 159 -6.92 1.11 17.36
N SER A 160 -7.06 0.75 18.64
CA SER A 160 -6.95 -0.62 19.18
C SER A 160 -8.32 -1.17 19.60
N CYS A 161 -8.40 -2.42 20.05
CA CYS A 161 -9.64 -3.00 20.59
C CYS A 161 -9.80 -2.69 22.09
N LEU A 162 -11.06 -2.60 22.55
CA LEU A 162 -11.34 -2.53 24.00
C LEU A 162 -10.90 -3.82 24.71
N ALA A 163 -10.55 -3.71 25.99
CA ALA A 163 -10.06 -4.84 26.80
C ALA A 163 -11.03 -6.00 27.00
N ASP A 164 -12.29 -5.84 26.61
CA ASP A 164 -13.31 -6.89 26.61
C ASP A 164 -13.76 -7.32 25.21
N CYS A 165 -13.05 -6.87 24.15
CA CYS A 165 -13.34 -7.14 22.75
C CYS A 165 -14.76 -6.76 22.28
N SER A 166 -15.51 -6.02 23.10
CA SER A 166 -16.92 -5.68 22.83
C SER A 166 -17.09 -4.60 21.76
N ALA A 167 -16.03 -3.84 21.49
CA ALA A 167 -15.94 -2.87 20.42
C ALA A 167 -14.46 -2.53 20.11
N ALA A 168 -14.22 -1.92 18.96
CA ALA A 168 -13.01 -1.15 18.74
C ALA A 168 -13.03 0.12 19.62
N ALA A 169 -11.86 0.53 20.10
CA ALA A 169 -11.66 1.84 20.71
C ALA A 169 -11.79 2.95 19.65
N PRO A 170 -11.97 4.22 20.07
CA PRO A 170 -11.96 5.35 19.13
C PRO A 170 -10.70 5.33 18.26
N GLY A 171 -10.87 5.63 16.99
CA GLY A 171 -9.80 5.48 16.02
C GLY A 171 -10.17 6.08 14.67
N CYS A 172 -9.14 6.29 13.85
CA CYS A 172 -9.32 6.88 12.53
C CYS A 172 -10.28 6.06 11.66
N GLY A 173 -11.33 6.70 11.15
CA GLY A 173 -12.35 6.06 10.32
C GLY A 173 -13.48 5.40 11.10
N ASP A 174 -13.62 5.69 12.40
CA ASP A 174 -14.80 5.30 13.20
C ASP A 174 -16.04 6.18 12.94
N GLY A 175 -15.89 7.22 12.12
CA GLY A 175 -16.94 8.15 11.74
C GLY A 175 -17.18 9.28 12.75
N GLN A 176 -16.28 9.47 13.73
CA GLN A 176 -16.30 10.57 14.69
C GLN A 176 -14.93 11.24 14.88
N VAL A 177 -14.85 12.53 14.49
CA VAL A 177 -13.58 13.25 14.56
C VAL A 177 -13.21 13.51 16.02
N ASP A 178 -12.17 12.86 16.51
CA ASP A 178 -11.59 13.13 17.85
C ASP A 178 -10.73 14.40 17.79
N PRO A 179 -11.15 15.54 18.36
CA PRO A 179 -10.43 16.81 18.19
C PRO A 179 -9.03 16.86 18.78
N GLU A 180 -8.66 15.93 19.68
CA GLU A 180 -7.34 15.89 20.30
C GLU A 180 -6.35 15.02 19.49
N LEU A 181 -6.86 14.06 18.71
CA LEU A 181 -6.06 13.07 18.00
C LEU A 181 -6.21 13.13 16.47
N GLU A 182 -7.30 13.70 15.97
CA GLU A 182 -7.69 13.71 14.56
C GLU A 182 -7.99 15.13 14.08
N ASP A 183 -7.68 15.38 12.81
CA ASP A 183 -8.03 16.63 12.13
C ASP A 183 -9.24 16.46 11.20
N CYS A 184 -9.49 15.23 10.77
CA CYS A 184 -10.51 14.79 9.82
C CYS A 184 -10.73 13.27 9.93
N GLU A 185 -11.81 12.78 9.33
CA GLU A 185 -12.08 11.35 9.12
C GLU A 185 -11.34 10.76 7.92
N ASP A 186 -11.21 9.44 7.88
CA ASP A 186 -10.64 8.72 6.74
C ASP A 186 -11.34 9.05 5.40
N GLY A 187 -10.57 9.01 4.29
CA GLY A 187 -11.08 9.22 2.94
C GLY A 187 -10.30 10.25 2.11
N PRO A 188 -10.79 10.71 0.96
CA PRO A 188 -10.03 11.60 0.06
C PRO A 188 -9.72 12.98 0.66
N ALA A 189 -10.37 13.35 1.77
CA ALA A 189 -10.09 14.58 2.50
C ALA A 189 -8.99 14.41 3.58
N CYS A 190 -8.55 13.19 3.88
CA CYS A 190 -7.67 12.91 5.02
C CYS A 190 -6.79 11.66 4.82
N LEU A 191 -5.58 11.69 5.36
CA LEU A 191 -4.70 10.53 5.34
C LEU A 191 -5.26 9.38 6.20
N PRO A 192 -4.80 8.13 6.01
CA PRO A 192 -5.15 6.99 6.88
C PRO A 192 -4.78 7.18 8.36
N THR A 193 -4.01 8.22 8.68
CA THR A 193 -3.67 8.63 10.05
C THR A 193 -4.62 9.70 10.59
N CYS A 194 -5.73 9.99 9.92
CA CYS A 194 -6.71 11.03 10.25
C CYS A 194 -6.09 12.43 10.46
N LYS A 195 -5.09 12.72 9.62
CA LYS A 195 -4.46 14.04 9.48
C LYS A 195 -4.60 14.52 8.05
N TYR A 196 -4.77 15.82 7.88
CA TYR A 196 -4.70 16.40 6.54
C TYR A 196 -3.28 16.27 6.01
N ALA A 197 -3.16 15.85 4.76
CA ALA A 197 -1.90 16.02 4.05
C ALA A 197 -1.61 17.52 3.84
N HIS A 198 -0.33 17.88 3.80
CA HIS A 198 0.15 19.21 3.46
C HIS A 198 0.41 19.39 1.95
N SER A 199 0.47 18.28 1.20
CA SER A 199 0.57 18.27 -0.27
C SER A 199 0.11 16.94 -0.87
N CYS A 200 -0.06 16.91 -2.19
CA CYS A 200 -0.35 15.69 -2.93
C CYS A 200 0.81 14.69 -2.92
N ARG A 201 2.05 15.15 -2.71
CA ARG A 201 3.21 14.27 -2.55
C ARG A 201 3.11 13.46 -1.25
N GLU A 202 2.79 14.11 -0.14
CA GLU A 202 2.57 13.44 1.14
C GLU A 202 1.42 12.42 1.06
N TRP A 203 0.37 12.77 0.31
CA TRP A 203 -0.72 11.84 -0.02
C TRP A 203 -0.21 10.57 -0.72
N LEU A 204 0.60 10.73 -1.77
CA LEU A 204 1.15 9.60 -2.52
C LEU A 204 2.10 8.74 -1.69
N GLU A 205 2.86 9.36 -0.79
CA GLU A 205 3.76 8.65 0.13
C GLU A 205 2.98 7.80 1.14
N ALA A 206 1.87 8.32 1.67
CA ALA A 206 1.01 7.61 2.59
C ALA A 206 0.15 6.54 1.92
N VAL A 207 -0.30 6.78 0.68
CA VAL A 207 -1.18 5.89 -0.09
C VAL A 207 -0.64 5.74 -1.52
N PRO A 208 0.31 4.81 -1.76
CA PRO A 208 1.00 4.68 -3.05
C PRO A 208 0.10 4.34 -4.25
N ASP A 209 -1.07 3.75 -4.01
CA ASP A 209 -2.04 3.38 -5.03
C ASP A 209 -3.15 4.44 -5.23
N ALA A 210 -3.01 5.63 -4.63
CA ALA A 210 -4.00 6.69 -4.74
C ALA A 210 -4.13 7.22 -6.19
N ALA A 211 -5.37 7.39 -6.65
CA ALA A 211 -5.67 7.85 -8.00
C ALA A 211 -5.62 9.38 -8.11
N SER A 212 -5.23 9.92 -9.27
CA SER A 212 -5.33 11.36 -9.53
C SER A 212 -6.77 11.86 -9.42
N GLY A 213 -6.96 13.07 -8.88
CA GLY A 213 -8.28 13.63 -8.65
C GLY A 213 -8.28 14.84 -7.70
N PRO A 214 -9.46 15.32 -7.29
CA PRO A 214 -9.58 16.31 -6.24
C PRO A 214 -9.29 15.69 -4.86
N TYR A 215 -8.52 16.40 -4.05
CA TYR A 215 -8.20 16.07 -2.66
C TYR A 215 -8.26 17.33 -1.80
N THR A 216 -8.41 17.15 -0.50
CA THR A 216 -8.31 18.25 0.45
C THR A 216 -6.96 18.19 1.16
N ILE A 217 -6.27 19.33 1.25
CA ILE A 217 -5.01 19.49 1.98
C ILE A 217 -5.12 20.61 3.00
N ARG A 218 -4.26 20.61 4.02
CA ARG A 218 -4.13 21.73 4.96
C ARG A 218 -2.67 22.15 5.01
N ARG A 219 -2.37 23.36 4.56
CA ARG A 219 -1.02 23.95 4.66
C ARG A 219 -0.81 24.53 6.05
N ASP A 220 0.44 24.49 6.53
CA ASP A 220 0.81 25.08 7.82
C ASP A 220 0.45 26.58 7.88
N GLY A 221 -0.14 26.98 9.01
CA GLY A 221 -0.55 28.38 9.22
C GLY A 221 -1.86 28.78 8.51
N ILE A 222 -2.51 27.86 7.80
CA ILE A 222 -3.83 28.06 7.20
C ILE A 222 -4.88 27.33 8.04
N MET A 223 -5.87 28.08 8.51
CA MET A 223 -6.91 27.55 9.42
C MET A 223 -7.89 26.62 8.71
N ASP A 224 -8.23 26.93 7.46
CA ASP A 224 -9.22 26.17 6.70
C ASP A 224 -8.54 25.26 5.67
N PRO A 225 -8.93 23.98 5.57
CA PRO A 225 -8.47 23.10 4.51
C PRO A 225 -8.84 23.64 3.12
N ILE A 226 -8.03 23.31 2.12
CA ILE A 226 -8.22 23.74 0.73
C ILE A 226 -8.35 22.54 -0.19
N ASP A 227 -9.24 22.65 -1.16
CA ASP A 227 -9.38 21.66 -2.21
C ASP A 227 -8.36 21.94 -3.32
N VAL A 228 -7.62 20.90 -3.68
CA VAL A 228 -6.58 20.90 -4.70
C VAL A 228 -6.80 19.74 -5.66
N PHE A 229 -6.21 19.83 -6.84
CA PHE A 229 -6.10 18.68 -7.72
C PHE A 229 -4.74 18.01 -7.51
N CYS A 230 -4.77 16.72 -7.20
CA CYS A 230 -3.59 15.89 -7.12
C CYS A 230 -3.41 15.06 -8.40
N ALA A 231 -2.29 15.27 -9.09
CA ALA A 231 -1.84 14.37 -10.14
C ALA A 231 -0.88 13.34 -9.53
N LEU A 232 -1.40 12.15 -9.22
CA LEU A 232 -0.76 11.15 -8.37
C LEU A 232 -0.07 10.01 -9.11
N ASP A 233 -0.18 9.93 -10.44
CA ASP A 233 0.40 8.82 -11.22
C ASP A 233 1.92 8.67 -10.99
N PRO A 234 2.38 7.62 -10.27
CA PRO A 234 3.80 7.44 -9.95
C PRO A 234 4.62 7.07 -11.19
N ALA A 235 4.00 6.61 -12.28
CA ALA A 235 4.69 6.35 -13.54
C ALA A 235 5.09 7.65 -14.27
N THR A 236 4.42 8.76 -13.95
CA THR A 236 4.63 10.06 -14.58
C THR A 236 5.50 10.95 -13.69
N ASP A 237 6.83 10.85 -13.89
CA ASP A 237 7.84 11.62 -13.13
C ASP A 237 7.72 11.41 -11.61
N GLY A 238 7.17 10.29 -11.14
CA GLY A 238 6.96 9.99 -9.72
C GLY A 238 5.67 10.54 -9.09
N GLY A 239 4.78 11.22 -9.83
CA GLY A 239 3.48 11.69 -9.33
C GLY A 239 3.53 12.70 -8.17
N GLY A 240 2.40 12.97 -7.53
CA GLY A 240 2.32 13.83 -6.34
C GLY A 240 2.31 15.34 -6.61
N TYR A 241 1.92 15.80 -7.80
CA TYR A 241 1.81 17.24 -8.06
C TYR A 241 0.54 17.82 -7.45
N THR A 242 0.66 18.98 -6.79
CA THR A 242 -0.45 19.69 -6.14
C THR A 242 -0.81 20.93 -6.94
N PHE A 243 -2.06 21.07 -7.38
CA PHE A 243 -2.53 22.25 -8.10
C PHE A 243 -3.73 22.89 -7.42
N LEU A 244 -3.67 24.20 -7.22
CA LEU A 244 -4.79 25.03 -6.80
C LEU A 244 -5.19 25.96 -7.94
N LYS A 245 -6.46 25.96 -8.31
CA LYS A 245 -7.00 26.97 -9.24
C LYS A 245 -7.38 28.22 -8.48
N VAL A 246 -6.89 29.37 -8.92
CA VAL A 246 -7.29 30.67 -8.39
C VAL A 246 -7.95 31.49 -9.48
N ASP A 247 -9.13 32.05 -9.19
CA ASP A 247 -9.82 33.03 -10.04
C ASP A 247 -10.17 34.26 -9.20
N VAL A 248 -9.55 35.40 -9.54
CA VAL A 248 -9.76 36.69 -8.86
C VAL A 248 -10.86 37.54 -9.49
N ALA A 249 -11.63 37.00 -10.45
CA ALA A 249 -12.69 37.70 -11.17
C ALA A 249 -14.00 37.89 -10.36
N ALA A 250 -13.92 38.31 -9.09
CA ALA A 250 -15.08 38.50 -8.22
C ALA A 250 -15.56 39.98 -8.15
N GLY A 251 -16.87 40.21 -8.19
CA GLY A 251 -17.50 41.51 -7.90
C GLY A 251 -17.78 42.43 -9.11
N MET A 252 -18.11 43.71 -8.86
CA MET A 252 -18.54 44.67 -9.89
C MET A 252 -17.40 45.28 -10.73
N ASN A 253 -16.14 45.11 -10.33
CA ASN A 253 -14.98 45.56 -11.11
C ASN A 253 -13.69 44.81 -10.71
N PRO A 254 -13.58 43.51 -10.99
CA PRO A 254 -12.37 42.76 -10.66
C PRO A 254 -11.18 43.26 -11.48
N SER A 255 -10.00 43.33 -10.87
CA SER A 255 -8.75 43.64 -11.57
C SER A 255 -7.93 42.35 -11.73
N PRO A 256 -7.31 42.10 -12.89
CA PRO A 256 -6.48 40.92 -13.07
C PRO A 256 -5.23 41.03 -12.19
N ALA A 257 -4.71 39.88 -11.73
CA ALA A 257 -3.45 39.82 -11.00
C ALA A 257 -2.29 39.85 -11.98
N THR A 258 -1.28 40.67 -11.70
CA THR A 258 0.04 40.53 -12.32
C THR A 258 0.69 39.24 -11.83
N ALA A 259 1.70 38.70 -12.52
CA ALA A 259 2.45 37.55 -12.01
C ALA A 259 2.95 37.76 -10.57
N ALA A 260 3.54 38.92 -10.27
CA ALA A 260 4.01 39.25 -8.90
C ALA A 260 2.86 39.33 -7.87
N ASN A 261 1.68 39.83 -8.26
CA ASN A 261 0.52 39.80 -7.37
C ASN A 261 -0.03 38.39 -7.20
N ALA A 262 -0.01 37.56 -8.25
CA ALA A 262 -0.44 36.17 -8.20
C ALA A 262 0.45 35.35 -7.25
N GLU A 263 1.76 35.60 -7.21
CA GLU A 263 2.67 35.02 -6.19
C GLU A 263 2.19 35.34 -4.76
N THR A 264 1.77 36.58 -4.52
CA THR A 264 1.27 36.99 -3.19
C THR A 264 -0.04 36.26 -2.86
N VAL A 265 -0.94 36.14 -3.84
CA VAL A 265 -2.20 35.41 -3.65
C VAL A 265 -1.96 33.91 -3.42
N CYS A 266 -1.04 33.29 -4.15
CA CYS A 266 -0.66 31.90 -3.89
C CYS A 266 -0.01 31.73 -2.51
N ALA A 267 0.79 32.70 -2.07
CA ALA A 267 1.42 32.68 -0.75
C ALA A 267 0.41 32.78 0.40
N ASP A 268 -0.71 33.48 0.22
CA ASP A 268 -1.83 33.48 1.17
C ASP A 268 -2.44 32.07 1.36
N TRP A 269 -2.28 31.19 0.35
CA TRP A 269 -2.62 29.77 0.39
C TRP A 269 -1.43 28.86 0.72
N GLY A 270 -0.29 29.42 1.14
CA GLY A 270 0.91 28.66 1.50
C GLY A 270 1.54 27.94 0.29
N MET A 271 1.28 28.45 -0.92
CA MET A 271 1.71 27.93 -2.21
C MET A 271 2.49 29.02 -2.98
N GLN A 272 3.02 28.67 -4.14
CA GLN A 272 3.68 29.62 -5.05
C GLN A 272 2.91 29.70 -6.37
N LEU A 273 3.14 30.75 -7.18
CA LEU A 273 2.63 30.75 -8.55
C LEU A 273 3.26 29.58 -9.32
N PHE A 274 2.44 28.89 -10.11
CA PHE A 274 2.89 27.68 -10.79
C PHE A 274 4.19 27.89 -11.59
N ILE A 275 5.18 27.06 -11.28
CA ILE A 275 6.43 26.94 -12.01
C ILE A 275 6.53 25.52 -12.57
N PRO A 276 6.36 25.33 -13.89
CA PRO A 276 6.53 24.02 -14.48
C PRO A 276 8.00 23.58 -14.35
N ARG A 277 8.19 22.36 -13.83
CA ARG A 277 9.52 21.81 -13.48
C ARG A 277 10.04 20.80 -14.49
N SER A 278 9.12 20.11 -15.15
CA SER A 278 9.39 19.07 -16.13
C SER A 278 8.27 19.06 -17.19
N PRO A 279 8.47 18.38 -18.34
CA PRO A 279 7.40 18.19 -19.33
C PRO A 279 6.15 17.53 -18.73
N ALA A 280 6.33 16.57 -17.82
CA ALA A 280 5.25 15.89 -17.13
C ALA A 280 4.47 16.84 -16.20
N HIS A 281 5.19 17.68 -15.44
CA HIS A 281 4.57 18.66 -14.55
C HIS A 281 3.71 19.67 -15.34
N LEU A 282 4.23 20.16 -16.47
CA LEU A 282 3.51 21.09 -17.34
C LEU A 282 2.29 20.45 -18.01
N ALA A 283 2.42 19.20 -18.47
CA ALA A 283 1.30 18.46 -19.06
C ALA A 283 0.16 18.27 -18.05
N ALA A 284 0.48 17.85 -16.82
CA ALA A 284 -0.49 17.71 -15.73
C ALA A 284 -1.17 19.05 -15.41
N ALA A 285 -0.40 20.14 -15.33
CA ALA A 285 -0.96 21.47 -15.10
C ALA A 285 -1.89 21.93 -16.22
N TYR A 286 -1.61 21.60 -17.48
CA TYR A 286 -2.49 21.91 -18.61
C TYR A 286 -3.80 21.12 -18.56
N GLU A 287 -3.76 19.84 -18.20
CA GLU A 287 -4.96 19.04 -17.96
C GLU A 287 -5.80 19.61 -16.81
N VAL A 288 -5.15 20.05 -15.72
CA VAL A 288 -5.83 20.74 -14.61
C VAL A 288 -6.46 22.04 -15.11
N ALA A 289 -5.67 22.93 -15.69
CA ALA A 289 -6.13 24.23 -16.19
C ALA A 289 -7.35 24.11 -17.11
N THR A 290 -7.35 23.15 -18.03
CA THR A 290 -8.39 23.02 -19.07
C THR A 290 -9.53 22.06 -18.74
N GLY A 291 -9.43 21.27 -17.67
CA GLY A 291 -10.46 20.33 -17.22
C GLY A 291 -11.40 20.91 -16.17
N ASP A 292 -12.64 20.42 -16.11
CA ASP A 292 -13.62 20.71 -15.05
C ASP A 292 -13.41 19.77 -13.84
N ASN A 293 -12.16 19.71 -13.35
CA ASN A 293 -11.68 18.77 -12.34
C ASN A 293 -11.49 19.38 -10.95
N LEU A 294 -11.53 20.70 -10.84
CA LEU A 294 -11.31 21.45 -9.61
C LEU A 294 -12.02 22.80 -9.70
N GLU A 295 -12.69 23.20 -8.63
CA GLU A 295 -13.27 24.53 -8.50
C GLU A 295 -12.19 25.56 -8.15
N PRO A 296 -12.22 26.76 -8.74
CA PRO A 296 -11.29 27.81 -8.36
C PRO A 296 -11.65 28.47 -7.03
N VAL A 297 -10.63 28.81 -6.25
CA VAL A 297 -10.76 29.71 -5.10
C VAL A 297 -10.66 31.17 -5.53
N GLY A 298 -11.13 32.12 -4.70
CA GLY A 298 -10.93 33.56 -4.94
C GLY A 298 -12.11 34.32 -5.57
N GLY A 299 -13.21 33.63 -5.90
CA GLY A 299 -14.51 34.25 -6.17
C GLY A 299 -14.89 34.46 -7.65
N GLY A 300 -14.08 34.01 -8.59
CA GLY A 300 -14.55 33.78 -9.96
C GLY A 300 -15.38 32.49 -10.10
N THR A 301 -15.98 32.28 -11.28
CA THR A 301 -16.87 31.13 -11.55
C THR A 301 -16.42 30.26 -12.72
N VAL A 302 -15.26 30.57 -13.33
CA VAL A 302 -14.77 29.84 -14.50
C VAL A 302 -13.86 28.71 -14.04
N LYS A 303 -14.33 27.48 -14.24
CA LYS A 303 -13.67 26.27 -13.71
C LYS A 303 -12.53 25.76 -14.59
N SER A 304 -12.50 26.16 -15.86
CA SER A 304 -11.56 25.61 -16.84
C SER A 304 -11.22 26.61 -17.95
N GLY A 305 -9.98 26.51 -18.44
CA GLY A 305 -9.45 27.24 -19.58
C GLY A 305 -7.92 27.38 -19.52
N PRO A 306 -7.24 27.53 -20.67
CA PRO A 306 -5.79 27.76 -20.71
C PRO A 306 -5.37 29.09 -20.06
N ASP A 307 -6.32 29.96 -19.74
CA ASP A 307 -6.11 31.22 -19.01
C ASP A 307 -5.44 31.00 -17.65
N TYR A 308 -5.64 29.84 -17.01
CA TYR A 308 -4.97 29.45 -15.76
C TYR A 308 -3.45 29.28 -15.90
N LEU A 309 -2.93 29.23 -17.12
CA LEU A 309 -1.50 29.13 -17.43
C LEU A 309 -0.99 30.35 -18.21
N GLN A 310 -1.74 31.46 -18.27
CA GLN A 310 -1.30 32.66 -18.98
C GLN A 310 -0.12 33.37 -18.30
N ILE A 311 0.02 33.21 -16.99
CA ILE A 311 1.12 33.74 -16.18
C ILE A 311 1.75 32.57 -15.41
N LEU A 312 3.07 32.59 -15.29
CA LEU A 312 3.87 31.58 -14.58
C LEU A 312 4.87 32.29 -13.66
N GLY A 313 5.39 31.58 -12.67
CA GLY A 313 6.46 32.06 -11.78
C GLY A 313 7.84 32.12 -12.46
N ILE A 314 7.91 32.50 -13.74
CA ILE A 314 9.14 32.56 -14.55
C ILE A 314 9.32 33.99 -15.06
N TYR A 315 10.50 34.56 -14.80
CA TYR A 315 10.79 35.97 -14.98
C TYR A 315 12.11 36.18 -15.72
N PRO A 316 12.19 37.13 -16.66
CA PRO A 316 13.47 37.54 -17.24
C PRO A 316 14.31 38.29 -16.19
N VAL A 317 15.62 38.03 -16.18
CA VAL A 317 16.57 38.69 -15.27
C VAL A 317 17.26 39.88 -15.93
N THR A 318 17.48 39.81 -17.25
CA THR A 318 18.19 40.84 -18.00
C THR A 318 17.24 41.62 -18.93
N PRO A 319 17.21 42.95 -18.82
CA PRO A 319 16.52 43.85 -19.74
C PRO A 319 16.81 43.56 -21.20
N GLY A 320 15.78 43.20 -21.96
CA GLY A 320 15.85 43.08 -23.42
C GLY A 320 16.54 41.87 -23.99
N GLU A 321 16.88 40.90 -23.14
CA GLU A 321 17.27 39.57 -23.58
C GLU A 321 16.02 38.70 -23.83
N SER A 322 16.11 37.86 -24.85
CA SER A 322 15.01 36.97 -25.23
C SER A 322 15.55 35.56 -25.47
N CYS A 323 14.74 34.55 -25.17
CA CYS A 323 15.07 33.16 -25.47
C CYS A 323 14.43 32.71 -26.80
N VAL A 324 14.55 33.57 -27.83
CA VAL A 324 13.95 33.31 -29.14
C VAL A 324 14.76 32.24 -29.86
N ASP A 325 14.06 31.36 -30.59
CA ASP A 325 14.63 30.26 -31.38
C ASP A 325 15.43 29.22 -30.55
N ALA A 326 15.25 29.22 -29.22
CA ALA A 326 15.81 28.24 -28.31
C ALA A 326 14.68 27.54 -27.50
N PRO A 327 14.93 26.32 -27.00
CA PRO A 327 14.06 25.70 -26.00
C PRO A 327 13.84 26.62 -24.81
N LEU A 328 12.60 26.74 -24.34
CA LEU A 328 12.25 27.64 -23.23
C LEU A 328 12.36 26.90 -21.90
N ASN A 329 13.56 26.87 -21.32
CA ASN A 329 13.84 26.22 -20.04
C ASN A 329 15.06 26.84 -19.32
N GLY A 330 15.29 26.47 -18.06
CA GLY A 330 16.36 27.04 -17.24
C GLY A 330 17.80 26.72 -17.68
N LEU A 331 18.00 25.75 -18.57
CA LEU A 331 19.34 25.42 -19.11
C LEU A 331 19.66 26.23 -20.36
N ASP A 332 18.68 26.39 -21.26
CA ASP A 332 18.85 27.03 -22.56
C ASP A 332 18.55 28.54 -22.53
N CYS A 333 17.89 29.02 -21.47
CA CYS A 333 17.54 30.44 -21.27
C CYS A 333 18.15 31.00 -19.96
N PRO A 334 19.48 31.19 -19.85
CA PRO A 334 20.12 31.64 -18.62
C PRO A 334 19.75 33.07 -18.19
N GLU A 335 19.21 33.87 -19.11
CA GLU A 335 18.73 35.23 -18.85
C GLU A 335 17.34 35.27 -18.18
N TRP A 336 16.86 34.12 -17.71
CA TRP A 336 15.52 33.90 -17.14
C TRP A 336 15.63 33.02 -15.91
N ARG A 337 14.76 33.25 -14.92
CA ARG A 337 14.74 32.49 -13.66
C ARG A 337 13.32 32.20 -13.20
N ALA A 338 13.16 31.12 -12.45
CA ALA A 338 11.98 30.91 -11.63
C ALA A 338 11.98 31.87 -10.43
N SER A 339 10.81 32.21 -9.86
CA SER A 339 10.72 33.05 -8.66
C SER A 339 11.38 32.43 -7.43
N ASP A 340 11.52 31.10 -7.41
CA ASP A 340 12.20 30.35 -6.35
C ASP A 340 13.66 29.99 -6.68
N ASP A 341 14.21 30.55 -7.77
CA ASP A 341 15.56 30.31 -8.27
C ASP A 341 15.89 28.84 -8.60
N ALA A 342 14.90 27.94 -8.63
CA ALA A 342 15.09 26.53 -8.95
C ALA A 342 14.91 26.25 -10.45
N VAL A 343 15.14 24.98 -10.83
CA VAL A 343 14.98 24.50 -12.21
C VAL A 343 13.55 24.70 -12.69
N TRP A 344 13.39 25.09 -13.95
CA TRP A 344 12.11 25.31 -14.59
C TRP A 344 12.14 24.87 -16.06
N PHE A 345 10.95 24.55 -16.59
CA PHE A 345 10.74 24.03 -17.92
C PHE A 345 9.45 24.59 -18.52
N VAL A 346 9.46 25.02 -19.78
CA VAL A 346 8.24 25.34 -20.55
C VAL A 346 8.23 24.62 -21.89
N SER A 347 9.37 24.50 -22.57
CA SER A 347 9.47 23.78 -23.84
C SER A 347 10.88 23.24 -24.10
N ASP A 348 10.95 22.09 -24.76
CA ASP A 348 12.16 21.48 -25.32
C ASP A 348 12.36 21.84 -26.80
N VAL A 349 11.38 22.50 -27.42
CA VAL A 349 11.46 22.98 -28.80
C VAL A 349 11.54 24.50 -28.82
N ALA A 350 12.22 25.02 -29.84
CA ALA A 350 12.23 26.43 -30.14
C ALA A 350 10.79 26.91 -30.37
N VAL A 351 10.33 27.83 -29.53
CA VAL A 351 9.01 28.45 -29.66
C VAL A 351 9.14 29.60 -30.65
N GLY A 352 8.42 29.51 -31.78
CA GLY A 352 8.53 30.49 -32.86
C GLY A 352 8.28 31.93 -32.39
N SER A 353 9.04 32.87 -32.95
CA SER A 353 9.10 34.30 -32.59
C SER A 353 7.73 34.95 -32.39
N GLY A 354 7.28 35.06 -31.13
CA GLY A 354 6.45 36.17 -30.71
C GLY A 354 7.40 37.29 -30.35
N GLU A 355 7.72 38.17 -31.31
CA GLU A 355 8.71 39.24 -31.16
C GLU A 355 8.70 39.81 -29.72
N PRO A 356 9.81 39.73 -28.96
CA PRO A 356 10.03 40.73 -27.93
C PRO A 356 9.92 42.06 -28.66
N ASP A 357 9.18 43.00 -28.12
CA ASP A 357 9.18 44.35 -28.68
C ASP A 357 10.64 44.81 -28.89
N GLU A 358 10.89 45.62 -29.92
CA GLU A 358 12.22 46.20 -30.22
C GLU A 358 12.82 47.00 -29.03
N LEU A 359 12.13 47.07 -27.89
CA LEU A 359 12.47 47.82 -26.68
C LEU A 359 12.82 46.97 -25.47
N GLY A 360 12.75 45.63 -25.56
CA GLY A 360 13.42 44.76 -24.60
C GLY A 360 13.10 45.04 -23.14
N ALA A 361 11.96 44.58 -22.66
CA ALA A 361 11.50 44.92 -21.32
C ALA A 361 12.33 44.29 -20.17
N CYS A 362 12.36 45.01 -19.03
CA CYS A 362 13.35 45.07 -17.94
C CYS A 362 12.72 45.10 -16.52
N GLU A 363 13.48 45.49 -15.48
CA GLU A 363 13.12 45.54 -14.03
C GLU A 363 11.61 45.57 -13.72
N GLY A 364 11.08 44.47 -13.17
CA GLY A 364 9.65 44.28 -12.89
C GLY A 364 8.84 43.62 -14.00
N CYS A 365 9.51 43.05 -15.02
CA CYS A 365 8.87 42.27 -16.08
C CYS A 365 8.26 40.96 -15.59
N SER A 366 7.21 40.53 -16.30
CA SER A 366 6.76 39.15 -16.30
C SER A 366 6.23 38.77 -17.67
N MET A 367 5.84 37.51 -17.80
CA MET A 367 5.56 36.87 -19.07
C MET A 367 4.06 36.66 -19.28
N LEU A 368 3.62 36.72 -20.54
CA LEU A 368 2.35 36.16 -20.98
C LEU A 368 2.58 34.96 -21.90
N TYR A 369 1.90 33.87 -21.61
CA TYR A 369 1.97 32.63 -22.38
C TYR A 369 0.66 32.37 -23.12
N GLN A 370 0.78 31.82 -24.33
CA GLN A 370 -0.33 31.29 -25.10
C GLN A 370 -0.08 29.81 -25.38
N TRP A 371 -1.15 29.03 -25.40
CA TRP A 371 -1.08 27.57 -25.46
C TRP A 371 -1.79 27.04 -26.70
N ASN A 372 -1.24 25.97 -27.28
CA ASN A 372 -1.93 25.15 -28.27
C ASN A 372 -2.91 24.20 -27.57
N GLN A 373 -3.81 23.58 -28.33
CA GLN A 373 -4.79 22.65 -27.77
C GLN A 373 -4.17 21.39 -27.15
N ASP A 374 -2.96 21.03 -27.57
CA ASP A 374 -2.20 19.89 -27.07
C ASP A 374 -1.37 20.20 -25.81
N GLY A 375 -1.48 21.41 -25.26
CA GLY A 375 -0.71 21.84 -24.08
C GLY A 375 0.70 22.31 -24.39
N SER A 376 1.16 22.26 -25.64
CA SER A 376 2.42 22.89 -26.01
C SER A 376 2.31 24.42 -26.00
N VAL A 377 3.38 25.10 -25.61
CA VAL A 377 3.43 26.56 -25.69
C VAL A 377 3.37 27.00 -27.15
N LYS A 378 2.40 27.85 -27.46
CA LYS A 378 2.18 28.41 -28.80
C LYS A 378 3.06 29.63 -29.04
N SER A 379 3.12 30.52 -28.04
CA SER A 379 3.93 31.73 -28.05
C SER A 379 4.04 32.27 -26.63
N TYR A 380 5.03 33.13 -26.41
CA TYR A 380 5.17 33.89 -25.18
C TYR A 380 5.51 35.34 -25.51
N LYS A 381 5.26 36.25 -24.58
CA LYS A 381 5.63 37.66 -24.70
C LYS A 381 6.11 38.21 -23.38
N ALA A 382 7.32 38.77 -23.36
CA ALA A 382 7.82 39.54 -22.23
C ALA A 382 7.13 40.90 -22.21
N LEU A 383 6.66 41.33 -21.04
CA LEU A 383 5.98 42.61 -20.87
C LEU A 383 6.65 43.46 -19.79
N PRO A 384 6.85 44.77 -20.05
CA PRO A 384 7.35 45.69 -19.04
C PRO A 384 6.39 45.79 -17.86
N ALA A 385 6.90 46.27 -16.72
CA ALA A 385 6.11 46.50 -15.53
C ALA A 385 4.78 47.22 -15.86
N PRO A 386 3.64 46.71 -15.38
CA PRO A 386 3.50 45.72 -14.31
C PRO A 386 3.58 44.24 -14.75
N GLY A 387 3.88 43.98 -16.03
CA GLY A 387 4.07 42.64 -16.59
C GLY A 387 2.80 41.99 -17.15
N GLY A 388 2.89 40.70 -17.44
CA GLY A 388 1.76 39.84 -17.74
C GLY A 388 0.78 39.75 -16.56
N TYR A 389 -0.50 39.72 -16.92
CA TYR A 389 -1.61 39.66 -15.98
C TYR A 389 -2.64 38.64 -16.41
N SER A 390 -3.32 38.05 -15.44
CA SER A 390 -4.45 37.16 -15.67
C SER A 390 -5.47 37.30 -14.54
N PHE A 391 -6.73 37.04 -14.84
CA PHE A 391 -7.74 36.83 -13.79
C PHE A 391 -7.63 35.45 -13.14
N ARG A 392 -6.90 34.53 -13.79
CA ARG A 392 -6.84 33.12 -13.43
C ARG A 392 -5.42 32.61 -13.47
N PHE A 393 -5.04 31.82 -12.50
CA PHE A 393 -3.71 31.23 -12.44
C PHE A 393 -3.73 29.98 -11.58
N LEU A 394 -2.78 29.09 -11.82
CA LEU A 394 -2.51 27.95 -10.95
C LEU A 394 -1.48 28.34 -9.89
N CYS A 395 -1.70 27.87 -8.68
CA CYS A 395 -0.68 27.78 -7.65
C CYS A 395 -0.25 26.31 -7.48
N ASP A 396 1.00 26.08 -7.13
CA ASP A 396 1.52 24.77 -6.76
C ASP A 396 2.26 24.81 -5.42
N THR A 397 2.45 23.65 -4.79
CA THR A 397 3.18 23.57 -3.51
C THR A 397 4.69 23.74 -3.66
N GLY A 398 5.23 23.57 -4.88
CA GLY A 398 6.67 23.67 -5.15
C GLY A 398 7.53 22.62 -4.42
N ASP A 399 6.91 21.63 -3.77
CA ASP A 399 7.59 20.63 -2.95
C ASP A 399 8.25 19.55 -3.79
N LYS A 400 7.80 19.35 -5.03
CA LYS A 400 8.43 18.46 -6.00
C LYS A 400 9.38 19.21 -6.92
N LEU A 401 10.67 18.88 -6.79
CA LEU A 401 11.75 19.34 -7.66
C LEU A 401 12.31 18.13 -8.44
N PRO A 402 12.72 18.31 -9.70
CA PRO A 402 13.23 17.24 -10.57
C PRO A 402 14.63 16.75 -10.16
#